data_AF-A0A1S2PTK5-F1
#
_entry.id   AF-A0A1S2PTK5-F1
#
_cell.length_a   1.000
_cell.length_b   1.000
_cell.length_c   1.000
_cell.angle_alpha   90.00
_cell.angle_beta   90.00
_cell.angle_gamma   90.00
#
_symmetry.space_group_name_H-M   'P 1'
#
loop_
_entity.id
_entity.type
_entity.pdbx_description
1 polymer ?
#
loop_
_entity_poly.entity_id
_entity_poly.type
_entity_poly.pdbx_seq_one_letter_code
_entity_poly.pdbx_strand_id
1 'polypeptide(L)'
;MRTPRLAALEFRRFSRGRLPRAALVALLLLPLLYGALYLWSFWDPYSRLDRIPVALVNDDKGAAVGDRRIAVGDDIVKGLRDSDTFEWHEVSAAEAGKGVEDGTYW
;
A
#
# COMPACT_ATOMS: atom_id res chain seq x y z
N MET A 1 14.06 20.98 -47.97
CA MET A 1 13.64 19.58 -47.73
C MET A 1 12.30 19.61 -46.98
N ARG A 2 11.24 18.95 -47.48
CA ARG A 2 9.87 19.03 -46.92
C ARG A 2 9.59 17.85 -45.98
N THR A 3 10.33 17.79 -44.89
CA THR A 3 10.26 16.75 -43.84
C THR A 3 8.87 16.53 -43.19
N PRO A 4 8.07 17.56 -42.85
CA PRO A 4 6.78 17.32 -42.20
C PRO A 4 5.73 16.68 -43.12
N ARG A 5 5.81 16.91 -44.44
CA ARG A 5 4.92 16.26 -45.41
C ARG A 5 5.21 14.76 -45.56
N LEU A 6 6.47 14.35 -45.44
CA LEU A 6 6.86 12.94 -45.44
C LEU A 6 6.33 12.21 -44.20
N ALA A 7 6.50 12.80 -43.01
CA ALA A 7 5.96 12.25 -41.78
C ALA A 7 4.42 12.08 -41.83
N ALA A 8 3.70 13.06 -42.36
CA ALA A 8 2.26 12.99 -42.54
C ALA A 8 1.82 11.90 -43.54
N LEU A 9 2.59 11.67 -44.60
CA LEU A 9 2.31 10.61 -45.59
C LEU A 9 2.53 9.21 -45.01
N GLU A 10 3.58 9.02 -44.20
CA GLU A 10 3.81 7.76 -43.48
C GLU A 10 2.70 7.48 -42.46
N PHE A 11 2.22 8.49 -41.73
CA PHE A 11 1.07 8.34 -40.84
C PHE A 11 -0.21 7.93 -41.59
N ARG A 12 -0.38 8.43 -42.82
CA ARG A 12 -1.51 8.07 -43.68
C ARG A 12 -1.45 6.61 -44.18
N ARG A 13 -0.27 5.98 -44.14
CA ARG A 13 -0.10 4.55 -44.45
C ARG A 13 -0.63 3.67 -43.32
N PHE A 14 -0.38 4.04 -42.06
CA PHE A 14 -0.88 3.30 -40.89
C PHE A 14 -2.40 3.41 -40.69
N SER A 15 -3.05 4.42 -41.26
CA SER A 15 -4.52 4.57 -41.21
C SER A 15 -5.27 3.76 -42.28
N ARG A 16 -4.58 3.26 -43.32
CA ARG A 16 -5.17 2.48 -44.42
C ARG A 16 -5.08 0.97 -44.15
N GLY A 17 -6.17 0.41 -43.62
CA GLY A 17 -6.32 -1.02 -43.36
C GLY A 17 -6.50 -1.35 -41.87
N ARG A 18 -6.95 -2.56 -41.57
CA ARG A 18 -7.23 -3.02 -40.19
C ARG A 18 -5.96 -3.47 -39.46
N LEU A 19 -5.04 -4.11 -40.16
CA LEU A 19 -3.78 -4.66 -39.62
C LEU A 19 -2.83 -3.59 -39.02
N PRO A 20 -2.49 -2.49 -39.73
CA PRO A 20 -1.58 -1.48 -39.17
C PRO A 20 -2.18 -0.73 -37.97
N ARG A 21 -3.51 -0.56 -37.94
CA ARG A 21 -4.21 0.02 -36.78
C ARG A 21 -4.18 -0.92 -35.59
N ALA A 22 -4.41 -2.22 -35.79
CA ALA A 22 -4.30 -3.21 -34.72
C ALA A 22 -2.87 -3.24 -34.14
N ALA A 23 -1.85 -3.14 -34.99
CA ALA A 23 -0.46 -3.04 -34.54
C ALA A 23 -0.18 -1.77 -33.71
N LEU A 24 -0.70 -0.60 -34.14
CA LEU A 24 -0.61 0.63 -33.35
C LEU A 24 -1.34 0.53 -32.01
N VAL A 25 -2.53 -0.08 -31.99
CA VAL A 25 -3.28 -0.31 -30.75
C VAL A 25 -2.49 -1.22 -29.82
N ALA A 26 -1.96 -2.34 -30.30
CA ALA A 26 -1.13 -3.23 -29.50
C ALA A 26 0.13 -2.54 -28.94
N LEU A 27 0.80 -1.72 -29.77
CA LEU A 27 1.96 -0.94 -29.37
C LEU A 27 1.65 0.07 -28.24
N LEU A 28 0.45 0.66 -28.26
CA LEU A 28 -0.01 1.57 -27.22
C LEU A 28 -0.51 0.83 -25.97
N LEU A 29 -1.16 -0.32 -26.14
CA LEU A 29 -1.72 -1.10 -25.04
C LEU A 29 -0.65 -1.68 -24.13
N LEU A 30 0.50 -2.11 -24.67
CA LEU A 30 1.60 -2.67 -23.87
C LEU A 30 2.10 -1.73 -22.76
N PRO A 31 2.54 -0.49 -23.05
CA PRO A 31 2.97 0.44 -22.01
C PRO A 31 1.83 0.92 -21.12
N LEU A 32 0.61 1.06 -21.66
CA LEU A 32 -0.56 1.45 -20.86
C LEU A 32 -0.97 0.36 -19.86
N LEU A 33 -0.95 -0.90 -20.28
CA LEU A 33 -1.24 -2.04 -19.42
C LEU A 33 -0.19 -2.16 -18.32
N TYR A 34 1.09 -2.05 -18.68
CA TYR A 34 2.18 -2.06 -17.70
C TYR A 34 2.01 -0.93 -16.68
N GLY A 35 1.78 0.30 -17.15
CA GLY A 35 1.55 1.45 -16.28
C GLY A 35 0.32 1.27 -15.40
N ALA A 36 -0.78 0.75 -15.94
CA ALA A 36 -2.01 0.49 -15.20
C ALA A 36 -1.83 -0.58 -14.11
N LEU A 37 -1.13 -1.68 -14.41
CA LEU A 37 -0.82 -2.73 -13.43
C LEU A 37 0.12 -2.21 -12.34
N TYR A 38 1.11 -1.41 -12.72
CA TYR A 38 2.01 -0.77 -11.76
C TYR A 38 1.22 0.16 -10.83
N LEU A 39 0.47 1.11 -11.39
CA LEU A 39 -0.39 2.00 -10.60
C LEU A 39 -1.32 1.19 -9.71
N TRP A 40 -2.01 0.17 -10.24
CA TRP A 40 -2.91 -0.67 -9.45
C TRP A 40 -2.20 -1.37 -8.29
N SER A 41 -1.01 -1.93 -8.53
CA SER A 41 -0.22 -2.61 -7.48
C SER A 41 0.33 -1.67 -6.42
N PHE A 42 0.55 -0.40 -6.75
CA PHE A 42 1.14 0.62 -5.86
C PHE A 42 0.14 1.68 -5.38
N TRP A 43 -1.13 1.63 -5.83
CA TRP A 43 -2.16 2.60 -5.48
C TRP A 43 -2.52 2.53 -4.00
N ASP A 44 -2.52 1.32 -3.45
CA ASP A 44 -2.83 1.11 -2.04
C ASP A 44 -2.12 -0.14 -1.46
N PRO A 45 -0.79 -0.06 -1.26
CA PRO A 45 -0.02 -1.16 -0.68
C PRO A 45 -0.37 -1.42 0.79
N TYR A 46 -1.12 -0.49 1.42
CA TYR A 46 -1.44 -0.52 2.84
C TYR A 46 -2.92 -0.86 3.13
N SER A 47 -3.77 -1.00 2.09
CA SER A 47 -5.19 -1.39 2.17
C SER A 47 -5.50 -2.65 2.97
N ARG A 48 -4.49 -3.44 3.33
CA ARG A 48 -4.62 -4.69 4.06
C ARG A 48 -3.81 -4.75 5.35
N LEU A 49 -3.23 -3.61 5.78
CA LEU A 49 -2.51 -3.57 7.05
C LEU A 49 -3.43 -3.89 8.23
N ASP A 50 -4.71 -3.53 8.13
CA ASP A 50 -5.81 -3.86 9.07
C ASP A 50 -5.99 -5.36 9.36
N ARG A 51 -5.33 -6.23 8.59
CA ARG A 51 -5.34 -7.70 8.74
C ARG A 51 -4.00 -8.29 9.16
N ILE A 52 -3.00 -7.44 9.40
CA ILE A 52 -1.71 -7.88 9.88
C ILE A 52 -1.79 -7.91 11.40
N PRO A 53 -1.68 -9.10 12.02
CA PRO A 53 -1.74 -9.24 13.47
C PRO A 53 -0.46 -8.68 14.08
N VAL A 54 -0.59 -7.64 14.91
CA VAL A 54 0.53 -6.99 15.59
C VAL A 54 0.35 -7.09 17.10
N ALA A 55 1.34 -7.67 17.77
CA ALA A 55 1.38 -7.73 19.23
C ALA A 55 1.67 -6.35 19.82
N LEU A 56 0.76 -5.86 20.67
CA LEU A 56 0.88 -4.61 21.40
C LEU A 56 1.11 -4.92 22.88
N VAL A 57 2.28 -4.55 23.40
CA VAL A 57 2.63 -4.72 24.82
C VAL A 57 2.67 -3.36 25.48
N ASN A 58 1.86 -3.16 26.51
CA ASN A 58 1.90 -1.97 27.35
C ASN A 58 2.47 -2.28 28.73
N ASP A 59 3.74 -1.94 28.91
CA ASP A 59 4.42 -2.07 30.20
C ASP A 59 4.39 -0.80 31.06
N ASP A 60 3.71 0.26 30.61
CA ASP A 60 3.55 1.48 31.39
C ASP A 60 2.86 1.16 32.73
N LYS A 61 3.50 1.57 33.82
CA LYS A 61 2.92 1.46 35.17
C LYS A 61 2.21 2.75 35.59
N GLY A 62 2.26 3.77 34.75
CA GLY A 62 1.76 5.10 35.03
C GLY A 62 2.63 5.82 36.07
N ALA A 63 2.31 7.10 36.27
CA ALA A 63 2.99 7.96 37.24
C ALA A 63 1.98 8.77 38.07
N ALA A 64 2.35 9.08 39.31
CA ALA A 64 1.60 10.04 40.13
C ALA A 64 2.11 11.46 39.85
N VAL A 65 1.20 12.36 39.49
CA VAL A 65 1.48 13.77 39.28
C VAL A 65 0.53 14.58 40.16
N GLY A 66 1.05 15.04 41.30
CA GLY A 66 0.24 15.61 42.37
C GLY A 66 -0.74 14.57 42.92
N ASP A 67 -2.02 14.94 42.99
CA ASP A 67 -3.09 14.07 43.53
C ASP A 67 -3.68 13.12 42.48
N ARG A 68 -3.16 13.11 41.25
CA ARG A 68 -3.68 12.31 40.14
C ARG A 68 -2.68 11.25 39.71
N ARG A 69 -3.18 10.04 39.46
CA ARG A 69 -2.43 9.00 38.74
C ARG A 69 -2.72 9.13 37.25
N ILE A 70 -1.68 9.12 36.45
CA ILE A 70 -1.73 9.22 35.00
C ILE A 70 -1.16 7.93 34.41
N ALA A 71 -1.87 7.30 33.48
CA ALA A 71 -1.42 6.14 32.72
C ALA A 71 -1.47 6.50 31.24
N VAL A 72 -0.36 7.03 30.72
CA VAL A 72 -0.29 7.52 29.33
C VAL A 72 -0.25 6.35 28.35
N GLY A 73 0.33 5.22 28.77
CA GLY A 73 0.35 3.99 27.96
C GLY A 73 -1.05 3.56 27.56
N ASP A 74 -2.02 3.61 28.48
CA ASP A 74 -3.40 3.19 28.23
C ASP A 74 -4.09 4.06 27.16
N ASP A 75 -3.85 5.37 27.20
CA ASP A 75 -4.37 6.32 26.20
C ASP A 75 -3.74 6.09 24.82
N ILE A 76 -2.45 5.75 24.77
CA ILE A 76 -1.75 5.40 23.52
C ILE A 76 -2.28 4.08 22.95
N VAL A 77 -2.40 3.04 23.79
CA VAL A 77 -2.96 1.74 23.39
C VAL A 77 -4.33 1.91 22.78
N LYS A 78 -5.19 2.69 23.44
CA LYS A 78 -6.51 3.01 22.92
C LYS A 78 -6.45 3.70 21.56
N GLY A 79 -5.61 4.73 21.42
CA GLY A 79 -5.46 5.45 20.15
C GLY A 79 -4.96 4.58 19.01
N LEU A 80 -4.07 3.62 19.27
CA LEU A 80 -3.61 2.65 18.28
C LEU A 80 -4.73 1.71 17.87
N ARG A 81 -5.48 1.16 18.84
CA ARG A 81 -6.61 0.26 18.56
C ARG A 81 -7.73 0.95 17.77
N ASP A 82 -7.97 2.24 18.03
CA ASP A 82 -8.98 3.04 17.31
C ASP A 82 -8.51 3.45 15.90
N SER A 83 -7.23 3.29 15.54
CA SER A 83 -6.68 3.75 14.26
C SER A 83 -6.95 2.80 13.09
N ASP A 84 -7.45 1.59 13.35
CA ASP A 84 -7.70 0.51 12.38
C ASP A 84 -6.53 0.29 11.39
N THR A 85 -5.32 0.67 11.77
CA THR A 85 -4.15 0.61 10.89
C THR A 85 -3.58 -0.80 10.84
N PHE A 86 -3.65 -1.52 11.96
CA PHE A 86 -3.24 -2.91 12.09
C PHE A 86 -4.29 -3.69 12.87
N GLU A 87 -4.23 -5.01 12.78
CA GLU A 87 -4.99 -5.88 13.66
C GLU A 87 -4.26 -5.95 15.01
N TRP A 88 -4.49 -4.93 15.86
CA TRP A 88 -3.79 -4.80 17.14
C TRP A 88 -4.29 -5.82 18.17
N HIS A 89 -3.35 -6.63 18.69
CA HIS A 89 -3.59 -7.59 19.76
C HIS A 89 -2.83 -7.16 21.01
N GLU A 90 -3.54 -6.67 22.02
CA GLU A 90 -2.92 -6.35 23.31
C GLU A 90 -2.60 -7.63 24.06
N VAL A 91 -1.30 -7.91 24.25
CA VAL A 91 -0.80 -9.17 24.78
C VAL A 91 0.32 -8.96 25.80
N SER A 92 0.64 -10.00 26.56
CA SER A 92 1.79 -9.96 27.47
C SER A 92 3.12 -9.96 26.72
N ALA A 93 4.19 -9.43 27.31
CA ALA A 93 5.53 -9.46 26.72
C ALA A 93 6.00 -10.89 26.36
N ALA A 94 5.65 -11.88 27.18
CA ALA A 94 6.00 -13.27 26.92
C ALA A 94 5.22 -13.87 25.73
N GLU A 95 3.96 -13.46 25.56
CA GLU A 95 3.12 -13.88 24.44
C GLU A 95 3.54 -13.18 23.15
N ALA A 96 3.83 -11.88 23.21
CA ALA A 96 4.37 -11.14 22.07
C ALA A 96 5.66 -11.78 21.56
N GLY A 97 6.60 -12.11 22.46
CA GLY A 97 7.86 -12.77 22.09
C GLY A 97 7.63 -14.10 21.38
N LYS A 98 6.80 -14.97 21.95
CA LYS A 98 6.48 -16.26 21.33
C LYS A 98 5.76 -16.10 19.99
N GLY A 99 4.81 -15.17 19.91
CA GLY A 99 4.03 -14.95 18.71
C GLY A 99 4.84 -14.34 17.56
N VAL A 100 5.87 -13.55 17.86
CA VAL A 100 6.83 -13.09 16.84
C VAL A 100 7.76 -14.24 16.40
N GLU A 101 8.18 -15.10 17.34
CA GLU A 101 9.02 -16.27 17.04
C GLU A 101 8.31 -17.31 16.16
N ASP A 102 7.02 -17.55 16.40
CA ASP A 102 6.23 -18.56 15.69
C ASP A 102 5.43 -18.02 14.48
N GLY A 103 5.46 -16.69 14.26
CA GLY A 103 4.82 -16.01 13.14
C GLY A 103 3.33 -15.73 13.33
N THR A 104 2.81 -15.89 14.55
CA THR A 104 1.46 -15.43 14.92
C THR A 104 1.34 -13.91 14.86
N TYR A 105 2.40 -13.19 15.23
CA TYR A 105 2.51 -11.74 15.16
C TYR A 105 3.72 -11.35 14.30
N TRP A 106 3.68 -10.16 13.70
CA TRP A 106 4.73 -9.62 12.83
C TRP A 106 5.48 -8.44 13.45
#